data_AF-A0A1U8PYL3-F1
#
_entry.id   AF-A0A1U8PYL3-F1
#
_cell.length_a   1.000
_cell.length_b   1.000
_cell.length_c   1.000
_cell.angle_alpha   90.00
_cell.angle_beta   90.00
_cell.angle_gamma   90.00
#
_symmetry.space_group_name_H-M   'P 1'
#
loop_
_entity.id
_entity.type
_entity.pdbx_description
1 polymer ?
#
loop_
_entity_poly.entity_id
_entity_poly.type
_entity_poly.pdbx_seq_one_letter_code
_entity_poly.pdbx_strand_id
1 'polypeptide(L)'
;MKTCIFKRDSRVAPLIFQTARVPSLTLHPHSSLMGFPMVLQDDVCIETSEGRKHCKLIAVYAGLEKTKGVPEQLIKLLRTRDTSQPKIVALTGRSNVLDIPQELVDCPTPIVVVSGHHGKLELNGLRLIIDESGGQENKPLAAIVFPSMMVVRDIGDDITSQP
;
A
#
# COMPACT_ATOMS: atom_id res chain seq x y z
N MET A 1 26.06 -8.36 7.49
CA MET A 1 25.12 -8.44 6.35
C MET A 1 23.70 -8.35 6.90
N LYS A 2 23.02 -7.21 6.73
CA LYS A 2 21.62 -7.04 7.16
C LYS A 2 20.72 -7.78 6.15
N THR A 3 19.99 -8.78 6.61
CA THR A 3 19.10 -9.59 5.77
C THR A 3 17.82 -8.79 5.51
N CYS A 4 17.58 -8.34 4.27
CA CYS A 4 16.30 -7.75 3.91
C CYS A 4 15.18 -8.80 3.98
N ILE A 5 14.00 -8.35 4.39
CA ILE A 5 12.75 -9.09 4.64
C ILE A 5 12.34 -10.01 3.47
N PHE A 6 12.88 -9.78 2.28
CA PHE A 6 12.50 -10.43 1.02
C PHE A 6 13.42 -11.58 0.56
N LYS A 7 14.01 -12.38 1.47
CA LYS A 7 14.48 -13.71 1.03
C LYS A 7 13.25 -14.48 0.56
N ARG A 8 13.22 -14.83 -0.73
CA ARG A 8 12.24 -15.77 -1.33
C ARG A 8 12.11 -16.98 -0.40
N ASP A 9 11.11 -17.01 0.47
CA ASP A 9 10.72 -18.24 1.14
C ASP A 9 10.00 -19.04 0.07
N SER A 10 10.60 -20.13 -0.38
CA SER A 10 10.05 -21.07 -1.35
C SER A 10 8.75 -21.74 -0.88
N ARG A 11 8.25 -21.39 0.31
CA ARG A 11 6.93 -21.77 0.86
C ARG A 11 5.85 -20.70 0.71
N VAL A 12 6.18 -19.50 0.23
CA VAL A 12 5.18 -18.49 -0.16
C VAL A 12 4.91 -18.69 -1.64
N ALA A 13 3.79 -19.36 -1.93
CA ALA A 13 3.33 -19.56 -3.29
C ALA A 13 3.31 -18.20 -4.04
N PRO A 14 3.72 -18.16 -5.32
CA PRO A 14 3.52 -16.98 -6.12
C PRO A 14 2.01 -16.76 -6.19
N LEU A 15 1.50 -15.71 -5.54
CA LEU A 15 0.21 -15.16 -5.93
C LEU A 15 0.44 -14.53 -7.29
N ILE A 16 0.34 -15.41 -8.30
CA ILE A 16 0.12 -15.05 -9.68
C ILE A 16 -1.00 -14.02 -9.69
N PHE A 17 -0.75 -12.90 -10.37
CA PHE A 17 -1.75 -11.95 -10.83
C PHE A 17 -3.00 -12.70 -11.30
N GLN A 18 -3.97 -12.90 -10.41
CA GLN A 18 -5.32 -12.60 -10.83
C GLN A 18 -5.32 -11.08 -10.83
N THR A 19 -5.34 -10.51 -12.04
CA THR A 19 -6.06 -9.26 -12.29
C THR A 19 -7.11 -9.09 -11.20
N ALA A 20 -7.12 -7.97 -10.49
CA ALA A 20 -8.28 -7.59 -9.72
C ALA A 20 -9.45 -7.52 -10.71
N ARG A 21 -10.05 -8.67 -11.02
CA ARG A 21 -11.42 -8.75 -11.46
C ARG A 21 -12.11 -8.16 -10.27
N VAL A 22 -12.62 -6.94 -10.44
CA VAL A 22 -13.76 -6.49 -9.66
C VAL A 22 -14.67 -7.71 -9.60
N PRO A 23 -14.87 -8.33 -8.41
CA PRO A 23 -15.71 -9.50 -8.33
C PRO A 23 -17.02 -9.10 -8.98
N SER A 24 -17.46 -9.88 -9.97
CA SER A 24 -18.81 -9.70 -10.52
C SER A 24 -19.73 -9.55 -9.32
N LEU A 25 -20.47 -8.44 -9.24
CA LEU A 25 -21.36 -8.06 -8.13
C LEU A 25 -22.49 -9.08 -7.89
N THR A 26 -22.41 -10.25 -8.53
CA THR A 26 -23.26 -11.42 -8.37
C THR A 26 -22.81 -12.38 -7.26
N LEU A 27 -21.64 -12.18 -6.64
CA LEU A 27 -21.21 -12.95 -5.46
C LEU A 27 -21.71 -12.30 -4.17
N HIS A 28 -22.30 -13.10 -3.27
CA HIS A 28 -22.80 -12.65 -1.97
C HIS A 28 -21.76 -11.78 -1.23
N PRO A 29 -22.14 -10.61 -0.67
CA PRO A 29 -21.20 -9.67 -0.05
C PRO A 29 -20.27 -10.31 1.00
N HIS A 30 -20.80 -11.29 1.73
CA HIS A 30 -20.08 -12.00 2.79
C HIS A 30 -18.84 -12.77 2.31
N SER A 31 -18.88 -13.43 1.14
CA SER A 31 -17.74 -14.19 0.63
C SER A 31 -16.60 -13.28 0.13
N SER A 32 -16.95 -12.09 -0.38
CA SER A 32 -15.96 -11.10 -0.84
C SER A 32 -15.12 -10.57 0.32
N LEU A 33 -15.76 -10.27 1.45
CA LEU A 33 -15.09 -9.75 2.65
C LEU A 33 -14.05 -10.72 3.23
N MET A 34 -14.26 -12.04 3.11
CA MET A 34 -13.29 -13.04 3.57
C MET A 34 -12.04 -13.14 2.68
N GLY A 35 -12.07 -12.59 1.46
CA GLY A 35 -10.95 -12.64 0.52
C GLY A 35 -9.95 -11.49 0.67
N PHE A 36 -10.29 -10.40 1.36
CA PHE A 36 -9.45 -9.21 1.38
C PHE A 36 -8.12 -9.43 2.14
N PRO A 37 -6.96 -9.17 1.50
CA PRO A 37 -5.67 -9.18 2.19
C PRO A 37 -5.53 -7.91 3.05
N MET A 38 -4.99 -8.04 4.27
CA MET A 38 -4.71 -6.88 5.13
C MET A 38 -3.44 -6.12 4.71
N VAL A 39 -2.55 -6.79 3.97
CA VAL A 39 -1.34 -6.22 3.39
C VAL A 39 -1.04 -6.93 2.07
N LEU A 40 -0.56 -6.18 1.09
CA LEU A 40 -0.11 -6.67 -0.22
C LEU A 40 1.38 -6.39 -0.37
N GLN A 41 2.12 -7.34 -0.94
CA GLN A 41 3.52 -7.16 -1.30
C GLN A 41 3.71 -7.47 -2.79
N ASP A 42 4.43 -6.61 -3.51
CA ASP A 42 4.65 -6.77 -4.94
C ASP A 42 6.00 -6.18 -5.40
N ASP A 43 6.34 -6.36 -6.67
CA ASP A 43 7.45 -5.74 -7.38
C ASP A 43 6.92 -4.75 -8.42
N VAL A 44 7.36 -3.49 -8.36
CA VAL A 44 6.89 -2.42 -9.24
C VAL A 44 8.04 -1.63 -9.83
N CYS A 45 7.80 -0.99 -10.96
CA CYS A 45 8.69 0.05 -11.47
C CYS A 45 8.12 1.42 -11.15
N ILE A 46 8.97 2.36 -10.75
CA ILE A 46 8.63 3.77 -10.56
C ILE A 46 9.55 4.63 -11.43
N GLU A 47 9.01 5.68 -12.01
CA GLU A 47 9.80 6.72 -12.68
C GLU A 47 10.13 7.82 -11.67
N THR A 48 11.42 8.10 -11.54
CA THR A 48 11.91 9.24 -10.77
C THR A 48 12.75 10.15 -11.67
N SER A 49 13.17 11.31 -11.17
CA SER A 49 14.09 12.21 -11.89
C SER A 49 15.43 11.56 -12.25
N GLU A 50 15.81 10.48 -11.57
CA GLU A 50 17.02 9.67 -11.84
C GLU A 50 16.77 8.53 -12.85
N GLY A 51 15.55 8.45 -13.39
CA GLY A 51 15.12 7.41 -14.33
C GLY A 51 14.23 6.36 -13.69
N ARG A 52 14.04 5.26 -14.41
CA ARG A 52 13.16 4.16 -13.99
C ARG A 52 13.86 3.26 -12.96
N LYS A 53 13.25 3.11 -11.78
CA LYS A 53 13.74 2.26 -10.69
C LYS A 53 12.82 1.07 -10.48
N HIS A 54 13.41 -0.09 -10.21
CA HIS A 54 12.69 -1.27 -9.76
C HIS A 54 12.63 -1.27 -8.24
N CYS A 55 11.43 -1.34 -7.69
CA CYS A 55 11.16 -1.23 -6.27
C CYS A 55 10.31 -2.40 -5.79
N LYS A 56 10.45 -2.73 -4.51
CA LYS A 56 9.41 -3.50 -3.82
C LYS A 56 8.25 -2.58 -3.47
N LEU A 57 7.05 -3.13 -3.36
CA LEU A 57 5.87 -2.41 -2.91
C LEU A 57 5.28 -3.12 -1.70
N ILE A 58 4.88 -2.35 -0.69
CA ILE A 58 4.07 -2.79 0.44
C ILE A 58 2.82 -1.91 0.45
N ALA A 59 1.65 -2.50 0.19
CA ALA A 59 0.37 -1.84 0.30
C ALA A 59 -0.30 -2.24 1.62
N VAL A 60 -0.57 -1.26 2.47
CA VAL A 60 -1.19 -1.44 3.79
C VAL A 60 -2.13 -0.28 4.07
N TYR A 61 -3.32 -0.55 4.61
CA TYR A 61 -4.41 0.42 4.65
C TYR A 61 -4.03 1.75 5.31
N ALA A 62 -3.45 1.74 6.53
CA ALA A 62 -2.98 2.96 7.21
C ALA A 62 -1.45 3.16 7.10
N GLY A 63 -0.65 2.12 7.37
CA GLY A 63 0.82 2.23 7.39
C GLY A 63 1.47 1.22 8.31
N LEU A 64 2.75 1.42 8.62
CA LEU A 64 3.55 0.57 9.51
C LEU A 64 4.09 1.38 10.70
N GLU A 65 4.13 0.76 11.87
CA GLU A 65 4.65 1.41 13.09
C GLU A 65 6.17 1.51 13.04
N LYS A 66 6.71 2.66 13.45
CA LYS A 66 8.17 2.87 13.58
C LYS A 66 8.81 2.09 14.72
N THR A 67 8.06 1.82 15.78
CA THR A 67 8.56 1.26 17.04
C THR A 67 8.56 -0.27 17.08
N LYS A 68 7.98 -0.92 16.06
CA LYS A 68 7.89 -2.38 15.95
C LYS A 68 8.66 -2.88 14.73
N GLY A 69 9.25 -4.07 14.83
CA GLY A 69 9.94 -4.69 13.71
C GLY A 69 9.00 -4.91 12.53
N VAL A 70 9.41 -4.52 11.33
CA VAL A 70 8.57 -4.64 10.13
C VAL A 70 8.23 -6.09 9.79
N PRO A 71 9.16 -7.07 9.86
CA PRO A 71 8.84 -8.47 9.63
C PRO A 71 7.75 -9.00 10.56
N GLU A 72 7.79 -8.60 11.84
CA GLU A 72 6.81 -9.01 12.83
C GLU A 72 5.41 -8.47 12.49
N GLN A 73 5.34 -7.19 12.12
CA GLN A 73 4.10 -6.55 11.66
C GLN A 73 3.54 -7.26 10.42
N LEU A 74 4.38 -7.51 9.42
CA LEU A 74 3.96 -8.16 8.17
C LEU A 74 3.50 -9.60 8.39
N ILE A 75 4.19 -10.38 9.23
CA ILE A 75 3.79 -11.77 9.54
C ILE A 75 2.41 -11.78 10.21
N LYS A 76 2.18 -10.90 11.19
CA LYS A 76 0.88 -10.76 11.87
C LYS A 76 -0.22 -10.35 10.89
N LEU A 77 0.08 -9.49 9.94
CA LEU A 77 -0.91 -9.04 8.96
C LEU A 77 -1.20 -10.09 7.87
N LEU A 78 -0.18 -10.81 7.41
CA LEU A 78 -0.30 -11.79 6.33
C LEU A 78 -0.89 -13.13 6.80
N ARG A 79 -0.53 -13.59 8.01
CA ARG A 79 -0.81 -14.98 8.42
C ARG A 79 -1.99 -15.13 9.35
N THR A 80 -2.16 -14.24 10.32
CA THR A 80 -3.01 -14.57 11.47
C THR A 80 -4.38 -13.93 11.44
N ARG A 81 -4.63 -12.91 10.58
CA ARG A 81 -5.87 -12.10 10.60
C ARG A 81 -6.39 -11.94 12.02
N ASP A 82 -5.46 -11.58 12.92
CA ASP A 82 -5.62 -11.79 14.34
C ASP A 82 -6.69 -10.84 14.89
N THR A 83 -7.92 -11.33 15.00
CA THR A 83 -9.07 -10.58 15.51
C THR A 83 -9.07 -10.50 17.04
N SER A 84 -8.11 -11.11 17.73
CA SER A 84 -7.99 -10.98 19.18
C SER A 84 -7.46 -9.60 19.60
N GLN A 85 -6.81 -8.88 18.69
CA GLN A 85 -6.30 -7.55 18.96
C GLN A 85 -7.44 -6.52 18.91
N PRO A 86 -7.64 -5.73 19.99
CA PRO A 86 -8.70 -4.74 20.03
C PRO A 86 -8.50 -3.61 19.01
N LYS A 87 -7.26 -3.41 18.55
CA LYS A 87 -6.91 -2.41 17.56
C LYS A 87 -5.69 -2.82 16.74
N ILE A 88 -5.89 -2.99 15.43
CA ILE A 88 -4.81 -3.25 14.48
C ILE A 88 -4.29 -1.91 13.98
N VAL A 89 -3.09 -1.52 14.42
CA VAL A 89 -2.51 -0.21 14.12
C VAL A 89 -2.24 -0.01 12.63
N ALA A 90 -1.86 -1.07 11.91
CA ALA A 90 -1.65 -1.02 10.47
C ALA A 90 -2.92 -0.66 9.66
N LEU A 91 -4.10 -0.78 10.28
CA LEU A 91 -5.40 -0.43 9.68
C LEU A 91 -6.02 0.84 10.28
N THR A 92 -5.64 1.22 11.51
CA THR A 92 -6.33 2.28 12.28
C THR A 92 -5.42 3.40 12.75
N GLY A 93 -4.10 3.26 12.55
CA GLY A 93 -3.09 4.23 12.94
C GLY A 93 -3.28 5.58 12.25
N ARG A 94 -2.68 6.61 12.83
CA ARG A 94 -2.68 7.99 12.31
C ARG A 94 -1.23 8.46 12.25
N SER A 95 -0.84 9.42 13.09
CA SER A 95 0.52 9.99 13.15
C SER A 95 1.62 8.95 13.34
N ASN A 96 1.34 7.86 14.04
CA ASN A 96 2.31 6.81 14.34
C ASN A 96 2.66 5.89 13.16
N VAL A 97 1.97 6.01 12.02
CA VAL A 97 2.17 5.19 10.81
C VAL A 97 2.33 6.01 9.51
N LEU A 98 2.52 7.33 9.63
CA LEU A 98 2.65 8.21 8.47
C LEU A 98 3.97 8.00 7.73
N ASP A 99 5.07 7.83 8.47
CA ASP A 99 6.40 7.72 7.86
C ASP A 99 6.79 6.27 7.57
N ILE A 100 7.76 6.10 6.69
CA ILE A 100 8.38 4.80 6.41
C ILE A 100 9.25 4.40 7.62
N PRO A 101 9.08 3.18 8.18
CA PRO A 101 9.98 2.68 9.23
C PRO A 101 11.44 2.64 8.76
N GLN A 102 12.38 3.00 9.64
CA GLN A 102 13.82 3.08 9.30
C GLN A 102 14.37 1.77 8.73
N GLU A 103 13.87 0.62 9.19
CA GLU A 103 14.25 -0.70 8.67
C GLU A 103 14.04 -0.83 7.15
N LEU A 104 12.99 -0.20 6.61
CA LEU A 104 12.72 -0.20 5.16
C LEU A 104 13.55 0.83 4.41
N VAL A 105 13.89 1.96 5.06
CA VAL A 105 14.76 2.99 4.48
C VAL A 105 16.19 2.47 4.35
N ASP A 106 16.66 1.70 5.33
CA ASP A 106 17.99 1.09 5.35
C ASP A 106 18.14 -0.10 4.37
N CYS A 107 17.06 -0.54 3.71
CA CYS A 107 17.11 -1.64 2.77
C CYS A 107 17.86 -1.23 1.48
N PRO A 108 18.81 -2.04 0.97
CA PRO A 108 19.49 -1.76 -0.30
C PRO A 108 18.53 -1.72 -1.50
N THR A 109 17.43 -2.47 -1.42
CA THR A 109 16.36 -2.41 -2.41
C THR A 109 15.35 -1.35 -1.98
N PRO A 110 15.02 -0.36 -2.82
CA PRO A 110 14.02 0.65 -2.50
C PRO A 110 12.62 0.02 -2.34
N ILE A 111 11.88 0.47 -1.34
CA ILE A 111 10.56 -0.06 -0.98
C ILE A 111 9.55 1.08 -0.98
N VAL A 112 8.56 0.99 -1.86
CA VAL A 112 7.41 1.89 -1.89
C VAL A 112 6.39 1.43 -0.85
N VAL A 113 5.94 2.32 0.02
CA VAL A 113 4.87 2.05 1.00
C VAL A 113 3.63 2.84 0.61
N VAL A 114 2.59 2.11 0.21
CA VAL A 114 1.31 2.67 -0.25
C VAL A 114 0.25 2.48 0.82
N SER A 115 -0.49 3.55 1.13
CA SER A 115 -1.61 3.53 2.07
C SER A 115 -2.77 4.39 1.60
N GLY A 116 -3.94 4.14 2.15
CA GLY A 116 -5.07 5.06 2.10
C GLY A 116 -5.34 5.63 3.50
N HIS A 117 -6.60 5.67 3.92
CA HIS A 117 -7.10 5.90 5.29
C HIS A 117 -6.94 7.30 5.88
N HIS A 118 -5.93 8.07 5.47
CA HIS A 118 -5.58 9.35 6.12
C HIS A 118 -6.35 10.56 5.60
N GLY A 119 -7.28 10.39 4.64
CA GLY A 119 -8.09 11.48 4.10
C GLY A 119 -7.28 12.56 3.38
N LYS A 120 -6.14 12.17 2.77
CA LYS A 120 -5.27 13.05 1.99
C LYS A 120 -4.61 12.33 0.83
N LEU A 121 -4.20 13.10 -0.17
CA LEU A 121 -3.26 12.67 -1.22
C LEU A 121 -1.87 13.25 -0.91
N GLU A 122 -0.88 12.38 -0.71
CA GLU A 122 0.49 12.79 -0.38
C GLU A 122 1.50 11.86 -1.04
N LEU A 123 2.35 12.42 -1.91
CA LEU A 123 3.35 11.69 -2.70
C LEU A 123 4.76 12.10 -2.27
N ASN A 124 5.28 11.44 -1.24
CA ASN A 124 6.57 11.78 -0.64
C ASN A 124 7.62 10.72 -0.98
N GLY A 125 8.17 10.79 -2.20
CA GLY A 125 9.18 9.85 -2.68
C GLY A 125 8.65 8.42 -2.72
N LEU A 126 9.15 7.56 -1.82
CA LEU A 126 8.71 6.16 -1.71
C LEU A 126 7.50 5.99 -0.77
N ARG A 127 7.00 7.05 -0.12
CA ARG A 127 5.81 7.03 0.72
C ARG A 127 4.62 7.60 -0.03
N LEU A 128 3.62 6.78 -0.32
CA LEU A 128 2.42 7.19 -1.04
C LEU A 128 1.19 7.03 -0.14
N ILE A 129 0.47 8.12 0.09
CA ILE A 129 -0.84 8.12 0.75
C ILE A 129 -1.87 8.57 -0.28
N ILE A 130 -2.80 7.68 -0.62
CA ILE A 130 -3.79 7.84 -1.69
C ILE A 130 -5.18 7.68 -1.07
N ASP A 131 -5.70 8.76 -0.49
CA ASP A 131 -7.03 8.80 0.11
C ASP A 131 -7.60 10.22 0.01
N GLU A 132 -7.60 10.79 -1.20
CA GLU A 132 -8.00 12.18 -1.42
C GLU A 132 -9.46 12.43 -1.02
N SER A 133 -10.36 11.49 -1.32
CA SER A 133 -11.77 11.56 -0.94
C SER A 133 -11.93 11.55 0.58
N GLY A 134 -11.26 10.64 1.28
CA GLY A 134 -11.48 10.42 2.71
C GLY A 134 -12.94 10.06 3.05
N GLY A 135 -13.70 9.55 2.07
CA GLY A 135 -15.13 9.27 2.20
C GLY A 135 -16.05 10.49 2.14
N GLN A 136 -15.55 11.65 1.65
CA GLN A 136 -16.36 12.85 1.45
C GLN A 136 -16.93 12.88 0.02
N GLU A 137 -18.24 13.11 -0.10
CA GLU A 137 -18.96 13.11 -1.39
C GLU A 137 -18.46 14.16 -2.38
N ASN A 138 -17.92 15.26 -1.87
CA ASN A 138 -17.45 16.40 -2.66
C ASN A 138 -15.94 16.37 -2.94
N LYS A 139 -15.26 15.24 -2.68
CA LYS A 139 -13.83 15.08 -2.94
C LYS A 139 -13.58 13.88 -3.87
N PRO A 140 -12.60 14.01 -4.79
CA PRO A 140 -12.32 13.00 -5.79
C PRO A 140 -11.83 11.69 -5.16
N LEU A 141 -12.20 10.58 -5.77
CA LEU A 141 -11.47 9.33 -5.64
C LEU A 141 -10.22 9.40 -6.52
N ALA A 142 -9.05 9.22 -5.92
CA ALA A 142 -7.77 9.28 -6.63
C ALA A 142 -7.09 7.91 -6.71
N ALA A 143 -6.33 7.72 -7.78
CA ALA A 143 -5.44 6.58 -7.99
C ALA A 143 -4.07 7.05 -8.50
N ILE A 144 -3.03 6.25 -8.28
CA ILE A 144 -1.71 6.46 -8.88
C ILE A 144 -1.43 5.36 -9.89
N VAL A 145 -0.90 5.75 -11.06
CA VAL A 145 -0.53 4.84 -12.13
C VAL A 145 1.00 4.68 -12.17
N PHE A 146 1.47 3.47 -11.85
CA PHE A 146 2.85 3.06 -12.07
C PHE A 146 3.10 2.70 -13.55
N PRO A 147 4.27 3.00 -14.13
CA PRO A 147 5.45 3.58 -13.46
C PRO A 147 5.46 5.10 -13.36
N SER A 148 4.62 5.80 -14.13
CA SER A 148 4.65 7.27 -14.30
C SER A 148 4.39 8.11 -13.04
N MET A 149 3.88 7.48 -11.97
CA MET A 149 3.40 8.16 -10.77
C MET A 149 2.25 9.16 -11.04
N MET A 150 1.59 9.06 -12.19
CA MET A 150 0.49 9.92 -12.58
C MET A 150 -0.70 9.72 -11.64
N VAL A 151 -1.26 10.83 -11.14
CA VAL A 151 -2.50 10.84 -10.37
C VAL A 151 -3.69 10.90 -11.33
N VAL A 152 -4.64 10.00 -11.17
CA VAL A 152 -5.91 9.98 -11.91
C VAL A 152 -7.05 10.13 -10.91
N ARG A 153 -8.09 10.90 -11.29
CA ARG A 153 -9.27 11.16 -10.45
C ARG A 153 -10.54 10.74 -11.17
N ASP A 154 -11.56 10.39 -10.41
CA ASP A 154 -12.88 9.99 -10.92
C ASP A 154 -13.70 11.19 -11.41
N ILE A 155 -13.65 12.30 -10.69
CA ILE A 155 -14.12 13.60 -11.16
C ILE A 155 -12.98 14.27 -11.91
N GLY A 156 -13.25 14.63 -13.18
CA GLY A 156 -12.24 15.23 -14.03
C GLY A 156 -11.76 16.56 -13.45
N ASP A 157 -10.48 16.63 -13.10
CA ASP A 157 -9.76 17.87 -13.26
C ASP A 157 -9.62 18.07 -14.78
N ASP A 158 -10.09 19.21 -15.28
CA ASP A 158 -9.83 19.64 -16.65
C ASP A 158 -8.32 19.48 -16.92
N ILE A 159 -7.95 18.97 -18.10
CA ILE A 159 -6.59 18.51 -18.44
C ILE A 159 -5.65 19.71 -18.68
N THR A 160 -5.74 20.75 -17.84
CA THR A 160 -5.05 22.03 -18.00
C THR A 160 -4.80 22.68 -16.64
N SER A 161 -3.82 22.19 -15.88
CA SER A 161 -2.92 23.05 -15.10
C SER A 161 -1.83 22.22 -14.44
N GLN A 162 -0.74 21.97 -15.18
CA GLN A 162 0.58 21.92 -14.57
C GLN A 162 1.17 23.35 -14.64
N PRO A 163 1.74 23.89 -13.56
CA PRO A 163 2.87 24.79 -13.67
C PRO A 163 4.16 24.02 -13.99
#